data_AF-A0A7W5E462-F1
#
_entry.id   AF-A0A7W5E462-F1
#
_cell.length_a   1.000
_cell.length_b   1.000
_cell.length_c   1.000
_cell.angle_alpha   90.00
_cell.angle_beta   90.00
_cell.angle_gamma   90.00
#
_symmetry.space_group_name_H-M   'P 1'
#
loop_
_entity.id
_entity.type
_entity.pdbx_description
1 polymer ?
#
loop_
_entity_poly.entity_id
_entity_poly.type
_entity_poly.pdbx_seq_one_letter_code
_entity_poly.pdbx_strand_id
1 'polypeptide(L)'
;MPKIPGVKRTFHEAVGWKAEDFFNDSAVVELCNAIEANDIAKMKQLIAEGVDVNAIGEGGVTPLLWAFVDNQPERFQLLLEHGANPNIKTTTRLNAPNAFAVGDSVTTLAASSYFVGPYEAVLQHGGDPSIVGPHKQPMLHVIVAAPISQELKKKRILMAVEYGADINQKDSKGTIGRTAVAAFQQWELALWLLQQGVDPHYYPPHDDTNMVGSALSHGELITPGRKEAYEKLLQWFREDGYDLEAIQETTRQLREIKVIKSRKRFIQRKIAEQVRQGLRPDPNLDAEAQDEWYAERRRARQRQAE
;
A
#
# COMPACT_ATOMS: atom_id res chain seq x y z
N MET A 1 -24.64 -30.29 18.58
CA MET A 1 -25.22 -29.48 19.67
C MET A 1 -26.09 -28.39 19.06
N PRO A 2 -27.25 -28.05 19.65
CA PRO A 2 -28.13 -27.02 19.10
C PRO A 2 -27.51 -25.64 19.29
N LYS A 3 -27.59 -24.80 18.24
CA LYS A 3 -27.07 -23.42 18.22
C LYS A 3 -27.95 -22.53 19.12
N ILE A 4 -27.32 -21.79 20.02
CA ILE A 4 -27.99 -20.73 20.81
C ILE A 4 -28.24 -19.54 19.86
N PRO A 5 -29.48 -19.02 19.74
CA PRO A 5 -29.78 -17.88 18.87
C PRO A 5 -29.18 -16.60 19.45
N GLY A 6 -28.35 -15.88 18.69
CA GLY A 6 -27.93 -14.51 19.01
C GLY A 6 -26.42 -14.24 19.03
N VAL A 7 -25.56 -15.27 19.01
CA VAL A 7 -24.10 -15.06 18.95
C VAL A 7 -23.68 -15.01 17.49
N LYS A 8 -23.23 -13.85 17.02
CA LYS A 8 -22.52 -13.75 15.73
C LYS A 8 -21.22 -14.54 15.86
N ARG A 9 -20.96 -15.40 14.88
CA ARG A 9 -19.71 -16.17 14.76
C ARG A 9 -18.51 -15.22 14.84
N THR A 10 -17.50 -15.54 15.64
CA THR A 10 -16.25 -14.76 15.72
C THR A 10 -15.50 -14.86 14.39
N PHE A 11 -14.57 -13.94 14.12
CA PHE A 11 -13.64 -14.06 13.01
C PHE A 11 -12.87 -15.37 13.10
N HIS A 12 -12.33 -15.70 14.28
CA HIS A 12 -11.56 -16.92 14.54
C HIS A 12 -12.35 -18.17 14.17
N GLU A 13 -13.60 -18.28 14.65
CA GLU A 13 -14.51 -19.35 14.25
C GLU A 13 -14.75 -19.35 12.74
N ALA A 14 -14.91 -18.18 12.11
CA ALA A 14 -15.22 -18.05 10.69
C ALA A 14 -14.07 -18.53 9.78
N VAL A 15 -12.82 -18.22 10.14
CA VAL A 15 -11.62 -18.65 9.41
C VAL A 15 -11.01 -19.95 9.94
N GLY A 16 -11.56 -20.51 11.02
CA GLY A 16 -11.10 -21.75 11.64
C GLY A 16 -9.76 -21.60 12.36
N TRP A 17 -9.43 -20.40 12.83
CA TRP A 17 -8.24 -20.18 13.66
C TRP A 17 -8.46 -20.72 15.06
N LYS A 18 -7.46 -21.44 15.57
CA LYS A 18 -7.41 -21.86 16.95
C LYS A 18 -6.10 -21.39 17.57
N ALA A 19 -6.13 -20.91 18.80
CA ALA A 19 -4.96 -20.30 19.41
C ALA A 19 -3.77 -21.28 19.50
N GLU A 20 -4.05 -22.57 19.73
CA GLU A 20 -3.06 -23.65 19.75
C GLU A 20 -2.34 -23.90 18.41
N ASP A 21 -2.91 -23.44 17.29
CA ASP A 21 -2.27 -23.53 15.98
C ASP A 21 -1.19 -22.43 15.81
N PHE A 22 -1.22 -21.38 16.62
CA PHE A 22 -0.31 -20.24 16.52
C PHE A 22 0.66 -20.14 17.70
N PHE A 23 0.24 -20.54 18.91
CA PHE A 23 1.00 -20.33 20.13
C PHE A 23 1.31 -21.66 20.83
N ASN A 24 2.59 -21.86 21.19
CA ASN A 24 3.02 -23.05 21.94
C ASN A 24 2.87 -22.87 23.46
N ASP A 25 2.85 -21.64 23.96
CA ASP A 25 2.67 -21.35 25.38
C ASP A 25 1.19 -21.47 25.74
N SER A 26 0.86 -22.43 26.61
CA SER A 26 -0.51 -22.71 27.04
C SER A 26 -1.18 -21.50 27.71
N ALA A 27 -0.42 -20.66 28.40
CA ALA A 27 -0.96 -19.49 29.07
C ALA A 27 -1.34 -18.38 28.07
N VAL A 28 -0.58 -18.26 26.97
CA VAL A 28 -0.93 -17.39 25.84
C VAL A 28 -2.13 -17.93 25.08
N VAL A 29 -2.21 -19.25 24.87
CA VAL A 29 -3.39 -19.91 24.29
C VAL A 29 -4.64 -19.62 25.14
N GLU A 30 -4.54 -19.73 26.46
CA GLU A 30 -5.64 -19.41 27.39
C GLU A 30 -6.05 -17.93 27.32
N LEU A 31 -5.08 -17.01 27.17
CA LEU A 31 -5.34 -15.60 26.95
C LEU A 31 -6.08 -15.33 25.63
N CYS A 32 -5.65 -15.96 24.53
CA CYS A 32 -6.31 -15.85 23.23
C CYS A 32 -7.74 -16.42 23.25
N ASN A 33 -7.97 -17.52 23.97
CA ASN A 33 -9.31 -18.07 24.17
C ASN A 33 -10.20 -17.11 24.99
N ALA A 34 -9.65 -16.47 26.03
CA ALA A 34 -10.37 -15.46 26.82
C ALA A 34 -10.70 -14.21 25.98
N ILE A 35 -9.78 -13.77 25.10
CA ILE A 35 -10.01 -12.68 24.14
C ILE A 35 -11.18 -13.01 23.21
N GLU A 36 -11.20 -14.23 22.66
CA GLU A 36 -12.26 -14.68 21.76
C GLU A 36 -13.62 -14.77 22.47
N ALA A 37 -13.63 -15.31 23.69
CA ALA A 37 -14.83 -15.42 24.52
C ALA A 37 -15.32 -14.07 25.09
N ASN A 38 -14.57 -12.98 24.87
CA ASN A 38 -14.79 -11.68 25.51
C ASN A 38 -14.84 -11.76 27.04
N ASP A 39 -14.05 -12.65 27.63
CA ASP A 39 -13.94 -12.84 29.09
C ASP A 39 -12.89 -11.89 29.67
N ILE A 40 -13.30 -10.64 29.87
CA ILE A 40 -12.44 -9.56 30.38
C ILE A 40 -11.87 -9.88 31.77
N ALA A 41 -12.65 -10.57 32.62
CA ALA A 41 -12.21 -10.94 33.96
C ALA A 41 -11.05 -11.95 33.89
N LYS A 42 -11.19 -12.97 33.03
CA LYS A 42 -10.13 -13.95 32.80
C LYS A 42 -8.91 -13.35 32.12
N MET A 43 -9.08 -12.44 31.16
CA MET A 43 -7.96 -11.69 30.57
C MET A 43 -7.16 -10.94 31.66
N LYS A 44 -7.83 -10.18 32.53
CA LYS A 44 -7.18 -9.44 33.62
C LYS A 44 -6.44 -10.37 34.57
N GLN A 45 -7.04 -11.51 34.92
CA GLN A 45 -6.40 -12.52 35.76
C GLN A 45 -5.10 -13.04 35.11
N LEU A 46 -5.17 -13.51 33.85
CA LEU A 46 -4.03 -14.09 33.14
C LEU A 46 -2.89 -13.07 32.95
N ILE A 47 -3.22 -11.82 32.61
CA ILE A 47 -2.22 -10.77 32.48
C ILE A 47 -1.56 -10.48 33.85
N ALA A 48 -2.33 -10.47 34.94
CA ALA A 48 -1.78 -10.30 36.30
C ALA A 48 -0.91 -11.50 36.74
N GLU A 49 -1.17 -12.69 36.22
CA GLU A 49 -0.34 -13.89 36.41
C GLU A 49 0.96 -13.85 35.58
N GLY A 50 1.14 -12.83 34.73
CA GLY A 50 2.38 -12.59 33.99
C GLY A 50 2.42 -13.19 32.59
N VAL A 51 1.26 -13.52 32.00
CA VAL A 51 1.19 -13.96 30.60
C VAL A 51 1.76 -12.89 29.67
N ASP A 52 2.62 -13.30 28.73
CA ASP A 52 3.24 -12.41 27.77
C ASP A 52 2.22 -11.91 26.72
N VAL A 53 1.76 -10.66 26.89
CA VAL A 53 0.85 -9.98 25.95
C VAL A 53 1.50 -9.69 24.58
N ASN A 54 2.82 -9.84 24.48
CA ASN A 54 3.62 -9.64 23.27
C ASN A 54 4.11 -10.95 22.65
N ALA A 55 3.62 -12.10 23.14
CA ALA A 55 3.99 -13.39 22.59
C ALA A 55 3.79 -13.42 21.06
N ILE A 56 4.79 -13.95 20.36
CA ILE A 56 4.81 -14.00 18.90
C ILE A 56 4.57 -15.45 18.48
N GLY A 57 3.39 -15.71 17.94
CA GLY A 57 2.98 -16.99 17.38
C GLY A 57 3.40 -17.17 15.93
N GLU A 58 2.91 -18.25 15.32
CA GLU A 58 3.16 -18.57 13.92
C GLU A 58 2.75 -17.40 13.01
N GLY A 59 3.61 -17.09 12.03
CA GLY A 59 3.38 -16.00 11.08
C GLY A 59 3.37 -14.59 11.67
N GLY A 60 3.85 -14.42 12.91
CA GLY A 60 3.91 -13.11 13.58
C GLY A 60 2.58 -12.70 14.23
N VAL A 61 1.67 -13.64 14.49
CA VAL A 61 0.42 -13.37 15.19
C VAL A 61 0.72 -13.06 16.66
N THR A 62 0.11 -11.99 17.19
CA THR A 62 0.22 -11.59 18.59
C THR A 62 -1.15 -11.60 19.27
N PRO A 63 -1.25 -11.65 20.61
CA PRO A 63 -2.52 -11.49 21.32
C PRO A 63 -3.27 -10.21 20.91
N LEU A 64 -2.57 -9.12 20.63
CA LEU A 64 -3.18 -7.87 20.16
C LEU A 64 -3.77 -8.00 18.73
N LEU A 65 -3.07 -8.68 17.82
CA LEU A 65 -3.63 -8.99 16.50
C LEU A 65 -4.86 -9.91 16.62
N TRP A 66 -4.81 -10.89 17.52
CA TRP A 66 -5.94 -11.77 17.84
C TRP A 66 -7.15 -10.98 18.37
N ALA A 67 -6.93 -9.96 19.20
CA ALA A 67 -7.99 -9.09 19.68
C ALA A 67 -8.53 -8.11 18.63
N PHE A 68 -7.72 -7.69 17.66
CA PHE A 68 -8.08 -6.68 16.67
C PHE A 68 -9.23 -7.11 15.74
N VAL A 69 -9.26 -8.38 15.33
CA VAL A 69 -10.09 -8.86 14.20
C VAL A 69 -11.61 -8.84 14.44
N ASP A 70 -12.09 -8.95 15.68
CA ASP A 70 -13.53 -8.82 15.98
C ASP A 70 -13.95 -7.40 16.41
N ASN A 71 -13.02 -6.42 16.39
CA ASN A 71 -13.30 -5.02 16.72
C ASN A 71 -14.08 -4.83 18.04
N GLN A 72 -13.63 -5.49 19.10
CA GLN A 72 -14.16 -5.31 20.45
C GLN A 72 -13.23 -4.37 21.22
N PRO A 73 -13.65 -3.11 21.47
CA PRO A 73 -12.73 -2.09 21.99
C PRO A 73 -12.19 -2.40 23.38
N GLU A 74 -13.00 -2.99 24.27
CA GLU A 74 -12.60 -3.22 25.67
C GLU A 74 -11.43 -4.21 25.78
N ARG A 75 -11.51 -5.37 25.12
CA ARG A 75 -10.41 -6.36 25.12
C ARG A 75 -9.16 -5.85 24.41
N PHE A 76 -9.34 -5.05 23.35
CA PHE A 76 -8.23 -4.46 22.60
C PHE A 76 -7.49 -3.42 23.46
N GLN A 77 -8.25 -2.53 24.10
CA GLN A 77 -7.73 -1.50 25.00
C GLN A 77 -7.03 -2.12 26.21
N LEU A 78 -7.60 -3.16 26.81
CA LEU A 78 -6.99 -3.86 27.94
C LEU A 78 -5.57 -4.36 27.63
N LEU A 79 -5.37 -4.96 26.45
CA LEU A 79 -4.04 -5.42 26.03
C LEU A 79 -3.06 -4.26 25.82
N LEU A 80 -3.50 -3.17 25.18
CA LEU A 80 -2.68 -1.98 24.98
C LEU A 80 -2.28 -1.31 26.31
N GLU A 81 -3.20 -1.22 27.27
CA GLU A 81 -2.94 -0.72 28.63
C GLU A 81 -1.88 -1.55 29.37
N HIS A 82 -1.75 -2.82 29.02
CA HIS A 82 -0.77 -3.73 29.61
C HIS A 82 0.49 -3.90 28.75
N GLY A 83 0.73 -2.98 27.80
CA GLY A 83 1.98 -2.88 27.05
C GLY A 83 2.07 -3.81 25.84
N ALA A 84 0.93 -4.25 25.29
CA ALA A 84 0.93 -4.93 24.01
C ALA A 84 1.46 -4.00 22.90
N ASN A 85 2.43 -4.48 22.12
CA ASN A 85 3.13 -3.75 21.09
C ASN A 85 2.38 -3.83 19.75
N PRO A 86 1.79 -2.73 19.27
CA PRO A 86 1.02 -2.73 18.02
C PRO A 86 1.88 -2.80 16.75
N ASN A 87 3.21 -2.70 16.88
CA ASN A 87 4.14 -2.63 15.74
C ASN A 87 4.75 -3.97 15.33
N ILE A 88 4.43 -5.07 16.01
CA ILE A 88 4.89 -6.41 15.62
C ILE A 88 4.27 -6.78 14.28
N LYS A 89 5.12 -7.23 13.35
CA LYS A 89 4.72 -7.49 11.97
C LYS A 89 4.45 -8.96 11.71
N THR A 90 3.44 -9.23 10.91
CA THR A 90 3.22 -10.53 10.29
C THR A 90 4.42 -10.87 9.40
N THR A 91 4.89 -12.11 9.49
CA THR A 91 6.10 -12.58 8.80
C THR A 91 5.78 -13.54 7.66
N THR A 92 4.59 -14.16 7.69
CA THR A 92 4.12 -15.08 6.66
C THR A 92 2.68 -14.77 6.30
N ARG A 93 2.20 -15.37 5.20
CA ARG A 93 0.80 -15.26 4.82
C ARG A 93 -0.03 -16.13 5.75
N LEU A 94 -0.90 -15.49 6.53
CA LEU A 94 -1.83 -16.19 7.41
C LEU A 94 -2.98 -16.80 6.61
N ASN A 95 -3.54 -17.91 7.10
CA ASN A 95 -4.68 -18.58 6.48
C ASN A 95 -6.00 -17.85 6.76
N ALA A 96 -6.08 -16.60 6.34
CA ALA A 96 -7.28 -15.77 6.39
C ALA A 96 -7.30 -14.90 5.12
N PRO A 97 -7.95 -15.38 4.03
CA PRO A 97 -7.91 -14.72 2.74
C PRO A 97 -8.34 -13.25 2.82
N ASN A 98 -7.51 -12.36 2.27
CA ASN A 98 -7.72 -10.91 2.19
C ASN A 98 -7.82 -10.18 3.54
N ALA A 99 -7.50 -10.83 4.67
CA ALA A 99 -7.50 -10.19 5.98
C ALA A 99 -6.14 -9.58 6.34
N PHE A 100 -5.05 -10.23 5.92
CA PHE A 100 -3.68 -9.83 6.26
C PHE A 100 -2.73 -9.99 5.07
N ALA A 101 -1.76 -9.09 4.97
CA ALA A 101 -0.60 -9.20 4.12
C ALA A 101 0.66 -9.46 4.97
N VAL A 102 1.74 -9.92 4.33
CA VAL A 102 3.06 -10.02 4.98
C VAL A 102 3.59 -8.61 5.24
N GLY A 103 4.05 -8.36 6.46
CA GLY A 103 4.53 -7.04 6.90
C GLY A 103 3.46 -6.14 7.51
N ASP A 104 2.23 -6.63 7.68
CA ASP A 104 1.20 -5.92 8.44
C ASP A 104 1.52 -5.92 9.93
N SER A 105 1.21 -4.83 10.61
CA SER A 105 1.14 -4.76 12.06
C SER A 105 -0.26 -4.34 12.49
N VAL A 106 -0.57 -4.42 13.78
CA VAL A 106 -1.84 -3.88 14.29
C VAL A 106 -1.94 -2.38 14.02
N THR A 107 -0.83 -1.63 14.07
CA THR A 107 -0.79 -0.22 13.68
C THR A 107 -1.22 -0.01 12.22
N THR A 108 -0.70 -0.77 11.25
CA THR A 108 -1.06 -0.62 9.83
C THR A 108 -2.48 -1.09 9.52
N LEU A 109 -2.92 -2.16 10.18
CA LEU A 109 -4.29 -2.67 10.05
C LEU A 109 -5.29 -1.68 10.64
N ALA A 110 -5.02 -1.14 11.83
CA ALA A 110 -5.86 -0.11 12.44
C ALA A 110 -5.97 1.13 11.55
N ALA A 111 -4.86 1.55 10.93
CA ALA A 111 -4.80 2.70 10.02
C ALA A 111 -5.60 2.52 8.72
N SER A 112 -5.80 1.28 8.25
CA SER A 112 -6.46 0.98 6.98
C SER A 112 -7.85 0.34 7.11
N SER A 113 -8.20 -0.16 8.29
CA SER A 113 -9.49 -0.82 8.56
C SER A 113 -10.67 0.16 8.62
N TYR A 114 -11.91 -0.33 8.61
CA TYR A 114 -13.10 0.49 8.89
C TYR A 114 -13.30 0.80 10.38
N PHE A 115 -12.45 0.25 11.26
CA PHE A 115 -12.59 0.40 12.71
C PHE A 115 -12.05 1.77 13.17
N VAL A 116 -12.93 2.62 13.69
CA VAL A 116 -12.56 4.01 13.99
C VAL A 116 -11.67 4.12 15.23
N GLY A 117 -12.03 3.46 16.33
CA GLY A 117 -11.34 3.56 17.63
C GLY A 117 -9.93 2.97 17.69
N PRO A 118 -9.65 1.78 17.10
CA PRO A 118 -8.36 1.12 17.27
C PRO A 118 -7.15 1.94 16.83
N TYR A 119 -7.28 2.80 15.81
CA TYR A 119 -6.14 3.58 15.33
C TYR A 119 -5.70 4.66 16.34
N GLU A 120 -6.66 5.27 17.04
CA GLU A 120 -6.37 6.21 18.11
C GLU A 120 -5.70 5.51 19.30
N ALA A 121 -6.27 4.37 19.69
CA ALA A 121 -5.76 3.57 20.80
C ALA A 121 -4.33 3.09 20.53
N VAL A 122 -4.01 2.55 19.35
CA VAL A 122 -2.63 2.12 19.08
C VAL A 122 -1.64 3.28 19.11
N LEU A 123 -1.99 4.46 18.57
CA LEU A 123 -1.09 5.62 18.60
C LEU A 123 -0.83 6.09 20.04
N GLN A 124 -1.87 6.14 20.89
CA GLN A 124 -1.74 6.46 22.33
C GLN A 124 -0.83 5.47 23.08
N HIS A 125 -0.75 4.22 22.61
CA HIS A 125 -0.01 3.13 23.24
C HIS A 125 1.24 2.72 22.44
N GLY A 126 1.89 3.67 21.75
CA GLY A 126 3.21 3.46 21.14
C GLY A 126 3.20 2.90 19.71
N GLY A 127 2.07 2.96 19.02
CA GLY A 127 1.97 2.72 17.59
C GLY A 127 2.85 3.68 16.81
N ASP A 128 3.72 3.14 15.96
CA ASP A 128 4.64 3.94 15.14
C ASP A 128 3.88 4.55 13.95
N PRO A 129 3.69 5.88 13.92
CA PRO A 129 2.92 6.54 12.86
C PRO A 129 3.71 6.61 11.54
N SER A 130 4.99 6.25 11.54
CA SER A 130 5.87 6.21 10.36
C SER A 130 6.22 4.78 9.91
N ILE A 131 5.56 3.77 10.49
CA ILE A 131 5.86 2.37 10.22
C ILE A 131 5.71 2.05 8.73
N VAL A 132 6.68 1.29 8.22
CA VAL A 132 6.64 0.76 6.86
C VAL A 132 5.88 -0.56 6.86
N GLY A 133 4.65 -0.55 6.35
CA GLY A 133 3.77 -1.71 6.26
C GLY A 133 4.09 -2.65 5.09
N PRO A 134 3.08 -3.43 4.64
CA PRO A 134 3.20 -4.33 3.51
C PRO A 134 3.71 -3.64 2.25
N HIS A 135 4.38 -4.41 1.38
CA HIS A 135 4.93 -3.91 0.10
C HIS A 135 5.89 -2.72 0.24
N LYS A 136 6.51 -2.54 1.41
CA LYS A 136 7.41 -1.42 1.74
C LYS A 136 6.73 -0.04 1.66
N GLN A 137 5.43 0.02 1.92
CA GLN A 137 4.69 1.27 1.92
C GLN A 137 4.70 1.93 3.30
N PRO A 138 5.08 3.21 3.42
CA PRO A 138 4.90 3.98 4.64
C PRO A 138 3.42 4.09 5.06
N MET A 139 3.17 4.31 6.35
CA MET A 139 1.83 4.36 6.94
C MET A 139 0.87 5.29 6.18
N LEU A 140 1.31 6.50 5.85
CA LEU A 140 0.44 7.49 5.19
C LEU A 140 0.00 7.03 3.78
N HIS A 141 0.87 6.31 3.05
CA HIS A 141 0.49 5.70 1.77
C HIS A 141 -0.54 4.58 1.94
N VAL A 142 -0.40 3.79 3.00
CA VAL A 142 -1.37 2.74 3.36
C VAL A 142 -2.74 3.37 3.65
N ILE A 143 -2.80 4.48 4.40
CA ILE A 143 -4.06 5.20 4.67
C ILE A 143 -4.69 5.75 3.37
N VAL A 144 -3.89 6.35 2.48
CA VAL A 144 -4.40 6.85 1.18
C VAL A 144 -4.97 5.72 0.32
N ALA A 145 -4.32 4.55 0.33
CA ALA A 145 -4.75 3.38 -0.44
C ALA A 145 -5.95 2.64 0.16
N ALA A 146 -6.22 2.82 1.46
CA ALA A 146 -7.26 2.09 2.16
C ALA A 146 -8.67 2.36 1.59
N PRO A 147 -9.56 1.34 1.56
CA PRO A 147 -10.92 1.47 1.03
C PRO A 147 -11.90 2.14 2.03
N ILE A 148 -11.42 3.11 2.82
CA ILE A 148 -12.19 3.85 3.82
C ILE A 148 -12.67 5.21 3.29
N SER A 149 -13.61 5.85 3.99
CA SER A 149 -14.13 7.16 3.58
C SER A 149 -13.04 8.24 3.55
N GLN A 150 -13.21 9.25 2.68
CA GLN A 150 -12.26 10.37 2.60
C GLN A 150 -12.09 11.08 3.95
N GLU A 151 -13.18 11.29 4.69
CA GLU A 151 -13.14 11.91 6.02
C GLU A 151 -12.33 11.09 7.02
N LEU A 152 -12.45 9.76 6.99
CA LEU A 152 -11.64 8.91 7.86
C LEU A 152 -10.16 8.92 7.45
N LYS A 153 -9.84 8.98 6.14
CA LYS A 153 -8.45 9.17 5.67
C LYS A 153 -7.86 10.47 6.20
N LYS A 154 -8.57 11.60 6.01
CA LYS A 154 -8.14 12.92 6.50
C LYS A 154 -7.88 12.87 8.00
N LYS A 155 -8.82 12.33 8.80
CA LYS A 155 -8.67 12.16 10.25
C LYS A 155 -7.41 11.35 10.60
N ARG A 156 -7.22 10.18 9.97
CA ARG A 156 -6.07 9.30 10.28
C ARG A 156 -4.73 9.88 9.84
N ILE A 157 -4.70 10.63 8.74
CA ILE A 157 -3.49 11.33 8.30
C ILE A 157 -3.13 12.43 9.30
N LEU A 158 -4.11 13.24 9.73
CA LEU A 158 -3.89 14.26 10.76
C LEU A 158 -3.38 13.65 12.05
N MET A 159 -4.03 12.58 12.54
CA MET A 159 -3.57 11.87 13.75
C MET A 159 -2.14 11.35 13.60
N ALA A 160 -1.79 10.74 12.46
CA ALA A 160 -0.42 10.25 12.25
C ALA A 160 0.60 11.41 12.30
N VAL A 161 0.29 12.55 11.68
CA VAL A 161 1.14 13.76 11.69
C VAL A 161 1.25 14.35 13.10
N GLU A 162 0.16 14.41 13.86
CA GLU A 162 0.15 14.84 15.27
C GLU A 162 1.07 13.98 16.14
N TYR A 163 1.14 12.67 15.85
CA TYR A 163 2.04 11.73 16.52
C TYR A 163 3.46 11.70 15.90
N GLY A 164 3.76 12.57 14.93
CA GLY A 164 5.12 12.78 14.40
C GLY A 164 5.42 12.12 13.07
N ALA A 165 4.43 11.60 12.34
CA ALA A 165 4.67 11.17 10.95
C ALA A 165 5.01 12.35 10.04
N ASP A 166 6.03 12.17 9.21
CA ASP A 166 6.34 13.11 8.14
C ASP A 166 5.31 12.96 7.00
N ILE A 167 4.50 13.99 6.77
CA ILE A 167 3.51 14.03 5.69
C ILE A 167 4.15 13.88 4.29
N ASN A 168 5.45 14.17 4.18
CA ASN A 168 6.25 14.08 2.97
C ASN A 168 7.13 12.83 2.91
N GLN A 169 6.97 11.86 3.83
CA GLN A 169 7.63 10.57 3.73
C GLN A 169 7.31 9.95 2.36
N LYS A 170 8.32 9.40 1.69
CA LYS A 170 8.24 8.96 0.30
C LYS A 170 8.40 7.45 0.23
N ASP A 171 7.66 6.82 -0.68
CA ASP A 171 7.93 5.45 -1.14
C ASP A 171 8.61 5.48 -2.52
N SER A 172 8.81 4.31 -3.13
CA SER A 172 9.37 4.23 -4.49
C SER A 172 8.48 4.86 -5.57
N LYS A 173 7.20 5.12 -5.27
CA LYS A 173 6.21 5.71 -6.17
C LYS A 173 5.99 7.20 -5.89
N GLY A 174 6.49 7.77 -4.80
CA GLY A 174 6.47 9.20 -4.53
C GLY A 174 5.82 9.59 -3.22
N THR A 175 5.30 10.82 -3.18
CA THR A 175 4.57 11.36 -2.03
C THR A 175 3.16 10.78 -1.95
N ILE A 176 2.51 10.99 -0.81
CA ILE A 176 1.11 10.57 -0.62
C ILE A 176 0.15 11.33 -1.55
N GLY A 177 0.46 12.57 -1.91
CA GLY A 177 -0.30 13.36 -2.90
C GLY A 177 -0.25 12.73 -4.29
N ARG A 178 0.93 12.28 -4.73
CA ARG A 178 1.06 11.52 -5.99
C ARG A 178 0.32 10.20 -5.92
N THR A 179 0.35 9.50 -4.78
CA THR A 179 -0.41 8.25 -4.60
C THR A 179 -1.91 8.48 -4.75
N ALA A 180 -2.46 9.52 -4.11
CA ALA A 180 -3.87 9.88 -4.18
C ALA A 180 -4.32 10.15 -5.63
N VAL A 181 -3.50 10.85 -6.41
CA VAL A 181 -3.76 11.19 -7.81
C VAL A 181 -3.53 10.00 -8.74
N ALA A 182 -2.30 9.48 -8.80
CA ALA A 182 -1.84 8.57 -9.85
C ALA A 182 -2.47 7.18 -9.76
N ALA A 183 -2.71 6.68 -8.55
CA ALA A 183 -3.24 5.33 -8.35
C ALA A 183 -4.76 5.31 -8.13
N PHE A 184 -5.31 6.34 -7.46
CA PHE A 184 -6.67 6.27 -6.95
C PHE A 184 -7.60 7.39 -7.43
N GLN A 185 -7.07 8.42 -8.11
CA GLN A 185 -7.86 9.58 -8.59
C GLN A 185 -8.71 10.23 -7.48
N GLN A 186 -8.17 10.32 -6.27
CA GLN A 186 -8.81 10.93 -5.10
C GLN A 186 -8.53 12.45 -5.12
N TRP A 187 -9.19 13.18 -6.04
CA TRP A 187 -8.89 14.60 -6.33
C TRP A 187 -9.10 15.53 -5.15
N GLU A 188 -10.18 15.33 -4.39
CA GLU A 188 -10.48 16.14 -3.21
C GLU A 188 -9.46 15.88 -2.10
N LEU A 189 -9.15 14.61 -1.82
CA LEU A 189 -8.07 14.26 -0.88
C LEU A 189 -6.72 14.85 -1.34
N ALA A 190 -6.41 14.79 -2.64
CA ALA A 190 -5.18 15.35 -3.18
C ALA A 190 -5.08 16.86 -2.98
N LEU A 191 -6.17 17.61 -3.24
CA LEU A 191 -6.24 19.04 -2.96
C LEU A 191 -6.07 19.34 -1.47
N TRP A 192 -6.75 18.58 -0.62
CA TRP A 192 -6.62 18.73 0.84
C TRP A 192 -5.19 18.45 1.32
N LEU A 193 -4.52 17.41 0.77
CA LEU A 193 -3.13 17.08 1.08
C LEU A 193 -2.15 18.21 0.72
N LEU A 194 -2.38 18.89 -0.41
CA LEU A 194 -1.59 20.07 -0.79
C LEU A 194 -1.74 21.20 0.24
N GLN A 195 -2.95 21.42 0.73
CA GLN A 195 -3.22 22.38 1.81
C GLN A 195 -2.57 21.98 3.14
N GLN A 196 -2.24 20.69 3.34
CA GLN A 196 -1.47 20.21 4.49
C GLN A 196 0.06 20.28 4.28
N GLY A 197 0.54 20.76 3.13
CA GLY A 197 1.98 20.91 2.85
C GLY A 197 2.64 19.68 2.21
N VAL A 198 1.88 18.82 1.53
CA VAL A 198 2.46 17.75 0.72
C VAL A 198 3.19 18.33 -0.49
N ASP A 199 4.43 17.91 -0.70
CA ASP A 199 5.29 18.26 -1.83
C ASP A 199 4.72 17.69 -3.15
N PRO A 200 4.28 18.55 -4.09
CA PRO A 200 3.78 18.12 -5.40
C PRO A 200 4.91 17.93 -6.43
N HIS A 201 6.10 18.46 -6.14
CA HIS A 201 7.21 18.57 -7.09
C HIS A 201 8.06 17.32 -7.16
N TYR A 202 8.03 16.45 -6.14
CA TYR A 202 8.89 15.27 -6.11
C TYR A 202 8.69 14.36 -7.33
N TYR A 203 9.80 14.06 -8.00
CA TYR A 203 9.89 13.08 -9.07
C TYR A 203 10.42 11.75 -8.50
N PRO A 204 9.64 10.66 -8.53
CA PRO A 204 10.14 9.35 -8.15
C PRO A 204 11.32 8.91 -9.04
N PRO A 205 12.28 8.13 -8.51
CA PRO A 205 13.35 7.58 -9.32
C PRO A 205 12.79 6.78 -10.52
N HIS A 206 13.36 7.00 -11.70
CA HIS A 206 12.94 6.38 -12.96
C HIS A 206 11.54 6.77 -13.47
N ASP A 207 10.87 7.70 -12.81
CA ASP A 207 9.61 8.30 -13.26
C ASP A 207 9.90 9.74 -13.72
N ASP A 208 9.33 10.11 -14.87
CA ASP A 208 9.43 11.46 -15.42
C ASP A 208 8.21 12.31 -15.05
N THR A 209 7.33 11.78 -14.21
CA THR A 209 6.05 12.38 -13.87
C THR A 209 5.89 12.53 -12.35
N ASN A 210 5.90 13.77 -11.86
CA ASN A 210 5.56 14.12 -10.47
C ASN A 210 4.04 14.09 -10.22
N MET A 211 3.56 14.64 -9.10
CA MET A 211 2.12 14.69 -8.79
C MET A 211 1.32 15.47 -9.84
N VAL A 212 1.83 16.63 -10.27
CA VAL A 212 1.13 17.52 -11.22
C VAL A 212 1.00 16.87 -12.59
N GLY A 213 2.10 16.32 -13.12
CA GLY A 213 2.05 15.57 -14.39
C GLY A 213 1.14 14.34 -14.31
N SER A 214 1.05 13.70 -13.14
CA SER A 214 0.15 12.55 -12.91
C SER A 214 -1.33 12.98 -12.86
N ALA A 215 -1.63 14.21 -12.42
CA ALA A 215 -2.98 14.73 -12.48
C ALA A 215 -3.38 15.00 -13.93
N LEU A 216 -2.52 15.73 -14.67
CA LEU A 216 -2.76 16.09 -16.07
C LEU A 216 -2.92 14.88 -16.98
N SER A 217 -2.27 13.76 -16.67
CA SER A 217 -2.41 12.53 -17.46
C SER A 217 -3.81 11.90 -17.45
N HIS A 218 -4.65 12.27 -16.49
CA HIS A 218 -5.99 11.70 -16.32
C HIS A 218 -7.10 12.57 -16.92
N GLY A 219 -6.81 13.81 -17.33
CA GLY A 219 -7.82 14.84 -17.64
C GLY A 219 -8.91 14.42 -18.63
N GLU A 220 -8.58 13.61 -19.64
CA GLU A 220 -9.54 13.14 -20.66
C GLU A 220 -10.50 12.04 -20.16
N LEU A 221 -10.19 11.39 -19.04
CA LEU A 221 -10.91 10.21 -18.53
C LEU A 221 -11.75 10.52 -17.28
N ILE A 222 -11.95 11.80 -16.95
CA ILE A 222 -12.61 12.20 -15.70
C ILE A 222 -14.12 12.17 -15.83
N THR A 223 -14.75 11.41 -14.94
CA THR A 223 -16.20 11.30 -14.86
C THR A 223 -16.84 12.61 -14.37
N PRO A 224 -18.09 12.93 -14.78
CA PRO A 224 -18.74 14.18 -14.38
C PRO A 224 -18.76 14.43 -12.86
N GLY A 225 -19.03 13.39 -12.06
CA GLY A 225 -19.06 13.50 -10.59
C GLY A 225 -17.71 13.75 -9.93
N ARG A 226 -16.60 13.62 -10.67
CA ARG A 226 -15.23 13.89 -10.19
C ARG A 226 -14.64 15.18 -10.75
N LYS A 227 -15.30 15.77 -11.76
CA LYS A 227 -14.79 16.90 -12.54
C LYS A 227 -14.58 18.14 -11.68
N GLU A 228 -15.52 18.48 -10.80
CA GLU A 228 -15.42 19.65 -9.94
C GLU A 228 -14.18 19.60 -9.02
N ALA A 229 -13.98 18.47 -8.33
CA ALA A 229 -12.83 18.30 -7.44
C ALA A 229 -11.50 18.32 -8.21
N TYR A 230 -11.48 17.76 -9.42
CA TYR A 230 -10.32 17.83 -10.30
C TYR A 230 -10.03 19.25 -10.78
N GLU A 231 -11.05 20.01 -11.19
CA GLU A 231 -10.87 21.40 -11.63
C GLU A 231 -10.37 22.29 -10.49
N LYS A 232 -10.85 22.08 -9.26
CA LYS A 232 -10.33 22.74 -8.05
C LYS A 232 -8.85 22.41 -7.81
N LEU A 233 -8.46 21.15 -7.99
CA LEU A 233 -7.05 20.74 -7.90
C LEU A 233 -6.19 21.43 -8.95
N LEU A 234 -6.63 21.47 -10.22
CA LEU A 234 -5.90 22.16 -11.29
C LEU A 234 -5.82 23.67 -11.03
N GLN A 235 -6.90 24.26 -10.51
CA GLN A 235 -6.91 25.68 -10.15
C GLN A 235 -5.88 25.99 -9.07
N TRP A 236 -5.79 25.15 -8.03
CA TRP A 236 -4.77 25.28 -7.00
C TRP A 236 -3.36 25.24 -7.60
N PHE A 237 -3.07 24.31 -8.52
CA PHE A 237 -1.75 24.26 -9.16
C PHE A 237 -1.43 25.55 -9.95
N ARG A 238 -2.41 26.14 -10.65
CA ARG A 238 -2.19 27.42 -11.35
C ARG A 238 -1.90 28.55 -10.37
N GLU A 239 -2.62 28.60 -9.26
CA GLU A 239 -2.45 29.60 -8.21
C GLU A 239 -1.10 29.47 -7.49
N ASP A 240 -0.59 28.25 -7.34
CA ASP A 240 0.74 27.96 -6.81
C ASP A 240 1.87 28.20 -7.84
N GLY A 241 1.52 28.63 -9.07
CA GLY A 241 2.48 29.07 -10.10
C GLY A 241 2.89 28.00 -11.12
N TYR A 242 2.19 26.88 -11.21
CA TYR A 242 2.48 25.85 -12.22
C TYR A 242 1.93 26.22 -13.60
N ASP A 243 2.81 26.17 -14.60
CA ASP A 243 2.43 26.20 -16.01
C ASP A 243 1.95 24.81 -16.46
N LEU A 244 0.64 24.59 -16.34
CA LEU A 244 0.03 23.31 -16.67
C LEU A 244 0.13 22.96 -18.17
N GLU A 245 0.15 23.97 -19.05
CA GLU A 245 0.24 23.74 -20.50
C GLU A 245 1.64 23.27 -20.88
N ALA A 246 2.68 23.94 -20.37
CA ALA A 246 4.07 23.54 -20.59
C ALA A 246 4.36 22.15 -20.00
N ILE A 247 3.83 21.84 -18.81
CA ILE A 247 3.97 20.51 -18.19
C ILE A 247 3.26 19.44 -19.01
N GLN A 248 2.04 19.72 -19.50
CA GLN A 248 1.29 18.78 -20.33
C GLN A 248 2.02 18.50 -21.66
N GLU A 249 2.56 19.53 -22.30
CA GLU A 249 3.35 19.40 -23.53
C GLU A 249 4.63 18.58 -23.29
N THR A 250 5.39 18.92 -22.25
CA THR A 250 6.61 18.18 -21.85
C THR A 250 6.29 16.72 -21.58
N THR A 251 5.20 16.45 -20.86
CA THR A 251 4.74 15.08 -20.56
C THR A 251 4.37 14.33 -21.84
N ARG A 252 3.72 14.99 -22.82
CA ARG A 252 3.38 14.40 -24.12
C ARG A 252 4.64 14.03 -24.91
N GLN A 253 5.60 14.95 -25.02
CA GLN A 253 6.87 14.72 -25.72
C GLN A 253 7.67 13.57 -25.10
N LEU A 254 7.76 13.52 -23.77
CA LEU A 254 8.45 12.44 -23.06
C LEU A 254 7.80 11.07 -23.30
N ARG A 255 6.46 11.01 -23.36
CA ARG A 255 5.73 9.79 -23.74
C ARG A 255 6.06 9.35 -25.16
N GLU A 256 6.07 10.26 -26.12
CA GLU A 256 6.42 9.96 -27.50
C GLU A 256 7.85 9.41 -27.61
N ILE A 257 8.82 10.04 -26.93
CA ILE A 257 10.20 9.55 -26.86
C ILE A 257 10.26 8.14 -26.26
N LYS A 258 9.51 7.87 -25.19
CA LYS A 258 9.44 6.54 -24.56
C LYS A 258 8.84 5.49 -25.50
N VAL A 259 7.78 5.83 -26.23
CA VAL A 259 7.15 4.95 -27.23
C VAL A 259 8.15 4.61 -28.34
N ILE A 260 8.85 5.62 -28.88
CA ILE A 260 9.87 5.43 -29.92
C ILE A 260 11.00 4.54 -29.41
N LYS A 261 11.57 4.83 -28.24
CA LYS A 261 12.64 4.01 -27.63
C LYS A 261 12.19 2.57 -27.38
N SER A 262 10.97 2.37 -26.91
CA SER A 262 10.41 1.04 -26.63
C SER A 262 10.20 0.24 -27.92
N ARG A 263 9.63 0.86 -28.96
CA ARG A 263 9.49 0.27 -30.30
C ARG A 263 10.85 -0.11 -30.87
N LYS A 264 11.85 0.77 -30.77
CA LYS A 264 13.22 0.50 -31.24
C LYS A 264 13.83 -0.71 -30.53
N ARG A 265 13.76 -0.79 -29.20
CA ARG A 265 14.25 -1.95 -28.43
C ARG A 265 13.52 -3.25 -28.79
N PHE A 266 12.21 -3.20 -29.01
CA PHE A 266 11.42 -4.35 -29.42
C PHE A 266 11.86 -4.88 -30.79
N ILE A 267 12.01 -3.97 -31.77
CA ILE A 267 12.50 -4.31 -33.11
C ILE A 267 13.91 -4.92 -33.02
N GLN A 268 14.82 -4.31 -32.27
CA GLN A 268 16.18 -4.83 -32.07
C GLN A 268 16.21 -6.24 -31.49
N ARG A 269 15.36 -6.54 -30.50
CA ARG A 269 15.25 -7.89 -29.92
C ARG A 269 14.73 -8.90 -30.94
N LYS A 270 13.68 -8.53 -31.69
CA LYS A 270 13.10 -9.36 -32.75
C LYS A 270 14.12 -9.67 -33.85
N ILE A 271 14.90 -8.67 -34.26
CA ILE A 271 16.01 -8.84 -35.22
C ILE A 271 17.05 -9.82 -34.67
N ALA A 272 17.53 -9.62 -33.44
CA ALA A 272 18.53 -10.50 -32.84
C ALA A 272 18.05 -11.95 -32.74
N GLU A 273 16.77 -12.16 -32.42
CA GLU A 273 16.13 -13.48 -32.38
C GLU A 273 16.03 -14.11 -33.79
N GLN A 274 15.58 -13.37 -34.80
CA GLN A 274 15.54 -13.84 -36.20
C GLN A 274 16.93 -14.25 -36.69
N VAL A 275 17.96 -13.43 -36.42
CA VAL A 275 19.35 -13.74 -36.78
C VAL A 275 19.84 -15.01 -36.08
N ARG A 276 19.55 -15.17 -34.78
CA ARG A 276 19.91 -16.36 -34.00
C ARG A 276 19.25 -17.64 -34.55
N GLN A 277 18.00 -17.54 -35.01
CA GLN A 277 17.24 -18.66 -35.57
C GLN A 277 17.54 -18.91 -37.07
N GLY A 278 18.37 -18.07 -37.70
CA GLY A 278 18.67 -18.17 -39.13
C GLY A 278 17.52 -17.78 -40.06
N LEU A 279 16.49 -17.11 -39.52
CA LEU A 279 15.33 -16.65 -40.27
C LEU A 279 15.66 -15.42 -41.12
N ARG A 280 14.91 -15.19 -42.21
CA ARG A 280 15.01 -13.97 -43.03
C ARG A 280 14.43 -12.76 -42.28
N PRO A 281 14.83 -11.50 -42.61
CA PRO A 281 14.25 -10.31 -42.00
C PRO A 281 12.74 -10.27 -42.24
N ASP A 282 11.97 -9.82 -41.25
CA ASP A 282 10.52 -9.63 -41.41
C ASP A 282 10.26 -8.55 -42.47
N PRO A 283 9.51 -8.86 -43.54
CA PRO A 283 9.28 -7.93 -44.65
C PRO A 283 8.47 -6.69 -44.25
N ASN A 284 7.79 -6.71 -43.10
CA ASN A 284 7.03 -5.57 -42.59
C ASN A 284 7.87 -4.57 -41.78
N LEU A 285 9.17 -4.82 -41.61
CA LEU A 285 10.09 -3.87 -40.99
C LEU A 285 10.36 -2.69 -41.92
N ASP A 286 10.51 -1.50 -41.36
CA ASP A 286 10.98 -0.32 -42.10
C ASP A 286 12.44 -0.47 -42.56
N ALA A 287 12.88 0.42 -43.45
CA ALA A 287 14.21 0.33 -44.07
C ALA A 287 15.36 0.36 -43.04
N GLU A 288 15.27 1.22 -42.01
CA GLU A 288 16.29 1.29 -40.95
C GLU A 288 16.38 -0.03 -40.16
N ALA A 289 15.24 -0.65 -39.84
CA ALA A 289 15.20 -1.94 -39.16
C ALA A 289 15.68 -3.09 -40.06
N GLN A 290 15.42 -3.05 -41.37
CA GLN A 290 15.98 -4.01 -42.32
C GLN A 290 17.51 -3.91 -42.39
N ASP A 291 18.05 -2.69 -42.43
CA ASP A 291 19.49 -2.45 -42.43
C ASP A 291 20.16 -2.93 -41.14
N GLU A 292 19.54 -2.68 -39.98
CA GLU A 292 20.03 -3.19 -38.69
C GLU A 292 20.02 -4.72 -38.63
N TRP A 293 19.05 -5.39 -39.28
CA TRP A 293 19.04 -6.85 -39.39
C TRP A 293 20.26 -7.39 -40.15
N TYR A 294 20.58 -6.80 -41.29
CA TYR A 294 21.77 -7.19 -42.05
C TYR A 294 23.06 -6.88 -41.28
N ALA A 295 23.10 -5.77 -40.54
CA ALA A 295 24.22 -5.43 -39.67
C ALA A 295 24.40 -6.47 -38.55
N GLU A 296 23.34 -6.84 -37.86
CA GLU A 296 23.39 -7.82 -36.77
C GLU A 296 23.77 -9.22 -37.28
N ARG A 297 23.30 -9.62 -38.47
CA ARG A 297 23.74 -10.86 -39.11
C ARG A 297 25.23 -10.87 -39.43
N ARG A 298 25.79 -9.74 -39.88
CA ARG A 298 27.24 -9.60 -40.11
C ARG A 298 28.02 -9.75 -38.79
N ARG A 299 27.58 -9.07 -37.73
CA ARG A 299 28.18 -9.17 -36.38
C ARG A 299 28.11 -10.61 -35.85
N ALA A 300 26.98 -11.29 -36.01
CA ALA A 300 26.81 -12.68 -35.56
C ALA A 300 27.75 -13.67 -36.28
N ARG A 301 27.98 -13.49 -37.58
CA ARG A 301 28.94 -14.32 -38.34
C ARG A 301 30.38 -14.09 -37.91
N GLN A 302 30.76 -12.83 -37.61
CA GLN A 302 32.09 -12.51 -37.10
C GLN A 302 32.34 -13.19 -35.75
N ARG A 303 31.38 -13.13 -34.83
CA ARG A 303 31.44 -13.82 -33.52
C ARG A 303 31.51 -15.35 -33.58
N GLN A 304 31.16 -15.96 -34.71
CA GLN A 304 31.27 -17.41 -34.93
C GLN A 304 32.59 -17.82 -35.59
N ALA A 305 33.35 -16.86 -36.13
CA ALA A 305 34.63 -17.08 -36.79
C ALA A 305 35.83 -16.84 -35.85
N GLU A 306 35.58 -16.23 -34.69
CA GLU A 306 36.51 -16.05 -33.55
C GLU A 306 36.37 -17.21 -32.56
#